data_AF-W6L956-F1
#
_entry.id   AF-W6L956-F1
#
_cell.length_a   1.000
_cell.length_b   1.000
_cell.length_c   1.000
_cell.angle_alpha   90.00
_cell.angle_beta   90.00
_cell.angle_gamma   90.00
#
_symmetry.space_group_name_H-M   'P 1'
#
loop_
_entity.id
_entity.type
_entity.pdbx_description
1 polymer ?
#
loop_
_entity_poly.entity_id
_entity_poly.type
_entity_poly.pdbx_seq_one_letter_code
_entity_poly.pdbx_strand_id
1 'polypeptide(L)'
;MEVGTMVLHSDVGEVTWRRYLLPEDEAIPQDLVVAAYTLSEIAQGENRRRIIRQLWKMTRGVLILVEFANLNNFNLLMEARDTILEEKGVGLWDWQPTIVAPCPHEHRCPLRHSKVGVKRKVMRICSTDAHYRSTFIESWARALPLKVGIEPISYLIFARNEFVPERAERRAAEAQRNAEAEVHKRDEKQRELYEAALSVKDVVFERLSDEAMHRPQTGIPPKLPPLPTASDKSVELSNALAEGATSTAEIGHIPTDKPRLVQTSERRFNKLIFPLQYPPATHRFNRGFVDAGYQRQRAIKPSEMLVVREELEDMRRRVMKVSPKYLRVVRDPTCRGKIQAVFCTPEGDLISGRVYRRFYGDRNRVSLHSTMRWQHIGGWKLLKRIRSGSLFPHDVPMYAINKYPQVDFPNTLVDSKYSTVEKTAMQYNDATTAMDPSEREEDLSREERKSRERLLRDKELENKVQQQLEELFGSSMTNKDLSGHVDARREISAEMWAEAVRKARIKTIRQTKETIPLAAKIRTVKRRLEVKRRNPKIEMRLNRQRAM
;
A
#
# COMPACT_ATOMS: atom_id res chain seq x y z
N MET A 1 -19.56 12.34 40.20
CA MET A 1 -18.56 11.35 39.76
C MET A 1 -18.82 11.06 38.30
N GLU A 2 -17.78 11.11 37.46
CA GLU A 2 -17.91 10.78 36.04
C GLU A 2 -18.18 9.28 35.89
N VAL A 3 -18.96 8.87 34.87
CA VAL A 3 -19.35 7.45 34.70
C VAL A 3 -18.14 6.52 34.68
N GLY A 4 -17.02 6.95 34.06
CA GLY A 4 -15.77 6.19 34.04
C GLY A 4 -15.22 5.89 35.45
N THR A 5 -15.26 6.86 36.37
CA THR A 5 -14.83 6.65 37.76
C THR A 5 -15.70 5.65 38.49
N MET A 6 -17.01 5.68 38.26
CA MET A 6 -17.96 4.74 38.87
C MET A 6 -17.78 3.31 38.35
N VAL A 7 -17.36 3.12 37.10
CA VAL A 7 -17.14 1.77 36.56
C VAL A 7 -15.85 1.15 37.10
N LEU A 8 -14.76 1.92 37.16
CA LEU A 8 -13.45 1.34 37.49
C LEU A 8 -13.17 1.22 38.99
N HIS A 9 -13.78 2.05 39.85
CA HIS A 9 -13.44 2.08 41.28
C HIS A 9 -13.71 0.75 42.02
N SER A 10 -14.59 -0.12 41.51
CA SER A 10 -14.93 -1.39 42.17
C SER A 10 -13.91 -2.50 41.89
N ASP A 11 -13.35 -2.51 40.68
CA ASP A 11 -12.57 -3.65 40.16
C ASP A 11 -11.08 -3.32 39.98
N VAL A 12 -10.76 -2.05 39.69
CA VAL A 12 -9.39 -1.57 39.44
C VAL A 12 -9.03 -0.54 40.50
N GLY A 13 -8.18 -0.93 41.43
CA GLY A 13 -7.64 -0.04 42.46
C GLY A 13 -6.67 1.00 41.88
N GLU A 14 -6.61 2.18 42.53
CA GLU A 14 -5.58 3.21 42.31
C GLU A 14 -5.45 3.75 40.88
N VAL A 15 -6.55 4.25 40.30
CA VAL A 15 -6.55 4.87 38.97
C VAL A 15 -6.30 6.38 39.07
N THR A 16 -5.26 6.88 38.38
CA THR A 16 -5.00 8.32 38.24
C THR A 16 -5.74 8.89 37.03
N TRP A 17 -6.72 9.75 37.27
CA TRP A 17 -7.53 10.37 36.21
C TRP A 17 -6.91 11.69 35.73
N ARG A 18 -6.29 11.66 34.55
CA ARG A 18 -5.76 12.86 33.87
C ARG A 18 -6.80 13.45 32.93
N ARG A 19 -7.00 14.77 32.99
CA ARG A 19 -7.97 15.49 32.16
C ARG A 19 -7.48 15.75 30.73
N TYR A 20 -6.18 16.00 30.60
CA TYR A 20 -5.55 16.35 29.33
C TYR A 20 -4.25 15.58 29.17
N LEU A 21 -3.89 15.35 27.91
CA LEU A 21 -2.59 14.83 27.51
C LEU A 21 -1.70 16.03 27.16
N LEU A 22 -0.77 16.38 28.04
CA LEU A 22 0.15 17.50 27.83
C LEU A 22 1.40 17.01 27.10
N PRO A 23 2.08 17.82 26.28
CA PRO A 23 3.31 17.41 25.60
C PRO A 23 4.40 16.86 26.54
N GLU A 24 4.49 17.39 27.75
CA GLU A 24 5.44 16.98 28.79
C GLU A 24 5.21 15.55 29.30
N ASP A 25 3.98 15.04 29.14
CA ASP A 25 3.62 13.67 29.54
C ASP A 25 4.30 12.61 28.68
N GLU A 26 4.89 13.00 27.53
CA GLU A 26 5.66 12.07 26.68
C GLU A 26 6.88 11.45 27.40
N ALA A 27 7.36 12.10 28.46
CA ALA A 27 8.49 11.64 29.26
C ALA A 27 8.15 10.46 30.20
N ILE A 28 6.87 10.11 30.35
CA ILE A 28 6.42 9.04 31.26
C ILE A 28 6.13 7.79 30.44
N PRO A 29 7.08 6.84 30.33
CA PRO A 29 6.87 5.62 29.56
C PRO A 29 5.86 4.70 30.26
N GLN A 30 4.94 4.14 29.48
CA GLN A 30 3.90 3.20 29.89
C GLN A 30 4.07 1.88 29.13
N ASP A 31 3.83 0.75 29.80
CA ASP A 31 3.92 -0.57 29.17
C ASP A 31 2.88 -0.80 28.09
N LEU A 32 1.68 -0.30 28.34
CA LEU A 32 0.54 -0.44 27.45
C LEU A 32 -0.15 0.90 27.32
N VAL A 33 -0.29 1.38 26.09
CA VAL A 33 -1.11 2.55 25.77
C VAL A 33 -2.26 2.10 24.90
N VAL A 34 -3.48 2.45 25.30
CA VAL A 34 -4.71 2.06 24.60
C VAL A 34 -5.48 3.32 24.21
N ALA A 35 -5.76 3.46 22.92
CA ALA A 35 -6.70 4.44 22.38
C ALA A 35 -7.90 3.70 21.78
N ALA A 36 -8.97 3.58 22.56
CA ALA A 36 -10.18 2.87 22.17
C ALA A 36 -11.32 3.85 21.87
N TYR A 37 -11.76 3.90 20.60
CA TYR A 37 -12.82 4.76 20.09
C TYR A 37 -12.59 6.26 20.38
N THR A 38 -11.34 6.71 20.29
CA THR A 38 -10.94 8.07 20.65
C THR A 38 -10.39 8.86 19.46
N LEU A 39 -9.82 8.20 18.44
CA LEU A 39 -9.22 8.92 17.31
C LEU A 39 -10.26 9.63 16.46
N SER A 40 -11.47 9.05 16.36
CA SER A 40 -12.62 9.68 15.71
C SER A 40 -13.07 10.97 16.37
N GLU A 41 -12.91 11.07 17.70
CA GLU A 41 -13.41 12.21 18.50
C GLU A 41 -12.47 13.42 18.46
N ILE A 42 -11.24 13.24 17.98
CA ILE A 42 -10.28 14.34 17.81
C ILE A 42 -10.64 15.12 16.54
N ALA A 43 -11.10 16.36 16.70
CA ALA A 43 -11.62 17.17 15.59
C ALA A 43 -10.55 17.55 14.54
N GLN A 44 -9.36 18.00 14.96
CA GLN A 44 -8.32 18.51 14.05
C GLN A 44 -7.34 17.42 13.61
N GLY A 45 -7.11 17.31 12.30
CA GLY A 45 -6.22 16.30 11.72
C GLY A 45 -4.74 16.46 12.12
N GLU A 46 -4.23 17.69 12.14
CA GLU A 46 -2.84 17.97 12.56
C GLU A 46 -2.61 17.59 14.02
N ASN A 47 -3.56 17.93 14.88
CA ASN A 47 -3.52 17.55 16.29
C ASN A 47 -3.57 16.02 16.45
N ARG A 48 -4.38 15.33 15.65
CA ARG A 48 -4.43 13.86 15.65
C ARG A 48 -3.07 13.24 15.34
N ARG A 49 -2.36 13.74 14.31
CA ARG A 49 -1.01 13.26 13.95
C ARG A 49 -0.02 13.47 15.10
N ARG A 50 -0.07 14.64 15.75
CA ARG A 50 0.78 14.96 16.92
C ARG A 50 0.49 14.01 18.09
N ILE A 51 -0.79 13.83 18.44
CA ILE A 51 -1.22 12.95 19.53
C ILE A 51 -0.78 11.51 19.27
N ILE A 52 -0.95 10.98 18.05
CA ILE A 52 -0.54 9.61 17.72
C ILE A 52 0.97 9.40 17.94
N ARG A 53 1.81 10.35 17.50
CA ARG A 53 3.26 10.29 17.75
C ARG A 53 3.59 10.35 19.24
N GLN A 54 2.89 11.22 19.97
CA GLN A 54 3.05 11.32 21.42
C GLN A 54 2.69 10.01 22.12
N LEU A 55 1.55 9.41 21.79
CA LEU A 55 1.13 8.11 22.34
C LEU A 55 2.15 7.02 22.05
N TRP A 56 2.73 7.00 20.85
CA TRP A 56 3.78 6.05 20.50
C TRP A 56 5.07 6.27 21.30
N LYS A 57 5.53 7.51 21.47
CA LYS A 57 6.71 7.81 22.31
C LYS A 57 6.53 7.40 23.77
N MET A 58 5.31 7.56 24.30
CA MET A 58 4.96 7.10 25.65
C MET A 58 4.98 5.57 25.79
N THR A 59 5.05 4.79 24.70
CA THR A 59 4.99 3.33 24.79
C THR A 59 6.36 2.71 25.03
N ARG A 60 6.50 1.98 26.14
CA ARG A 60 7.58 1.02 26.37
C ARG A 60 7.28 -0.29 25.64
N GLY A 61 6.07 -0.82 25.79
CA GLY A 61 5.66 -2.11 25.23
C GLY A 61 4.80 -2.01 23.97
N VAL A 62 3.48 -1.91 24.19
CA VAL A 62 2.46 -2.09 23.16
C VAL A 62 1.56 -0.85 23.06
N LEU A 63 1.28 -0.43 21.83
CA LEU A 63 0.27 0.58 21.50
C LEU A 63 -0.91 -0.10 20.80
N ILE A 64 -2.11 0.05 21.37
CA ILE A 64 -3.35 -0.50 20.82
C ILE A 64 -4.26 0.64 20.38
N LEU A 65 -4.62 0.65 19.11
CA LEU A 65 -5.63 1.54 18.55
C LEU A 65 -6.85 0.71 18.17
N VAL A 66 -8.04 1.06 18.67
CA VAL A 66 -9.31 0.41 18.33
C VAL A 66 -10.30 1.46 17.91
N GLU A 67 -10.97 1.22 16.79
CA GLU A 67 -11.97 2.11 16.21
C GLU A 67 -13.16 1.31 15.67
N PHE A 68 -14.33 1.95 15.62
CA PHE A 68 -15.49 1.34 14.98
C PHE A 68 -15.25 1.19 13.47
N ALA A 69 -15.74 0.09 12.86
CA ALA A 69 -15.56 -0.16 11.44
C ALA A 69 -16.44 0.76 10.58
N ASN A 70 -15.95 1.97 10.34
CA ASN A 70 -16.55 2.96 9.45
C ASN A 70 -15.51 3.40 8.38
N LEU A 71 -15.98 3.97 7.26
CA LEU A 71 -15.09 4.46 6.20
C LEU A 71 -14.18 5.59 6.69
N ASN A 72 -14.74 6.53 7.47
CA ASN A 72 -14.00 7.64 8.06
C ASN A 72 -12.97 7.11 9.06
N ASN A 73 -13.42 6.38 10.07
CA ASN A 73 -12.55 5.85 11.13
C ASN A 73 -11.46 4.91 10.58
N PHE A 74 -11.76 4.10 9.58
CA PHE A 74 -10.75 3.28 8.91
C PHE A 74 -9.69 4.13 8.20
N ASN A 75 -10.09 5.22 7.54
CA ASN A 75 -9.12 6.14 6.96
C ASN A 75 -8.23 6.78 8.03
N LEU A 76 -8.82 7.21 9.16
CA LEU A 76 -8.06 7.76 10.29
C LEU A 76 -7.07 6.75 10.86
N LEU A 77 -7.49 5.49 11.02
CA LEU A 77 -6.64 4.41 11.52
C LEU A 77 -5.50 4.09 10.54
N MET A 78 -5.74 4.17 9.23
CA MET A 78 -4.69 3.99 8.23
C MET A 78 -3.71 5.19 8.16
N GLU A 79 -4.19 6.42 8.37
CA GLU A 79 -3.31 7.59 8.53
C GLU A 79 -2.45 7.48 9.79
N ALA A 80 -3.04 7.02 10.90
CA ALA A 80 -2.30 6.72 12.13
C ALA A 80 -1.25 5.62 11.90
N ARG A 81 -1.62 4.58 11.15
CA ARG A 81 -0.72 3.50 10.77
C ARG A 81 0.49 4.02 10.01
N ASP A 82 0.25 4.82 8.98
CA ASP A 82 1.32 5.36 8.13
C ASP A 82 2.19 6.34 8.94
N THR A 83 1.60 7.19 9.79
CA THR A 83 2.33 8.11 10.67
C THR A 83 3.29 7.40 11.63
N ILE A 84 2.87 6.28 12.22
CA ILE A 84 3.74 5.50 13.13
C ILE A 84 4.83 4.78 12.32
N LEU A 85 4.47 4.20 11.16
CA LEU A 85 5.44 3.52 10.30
C LEU A 85 6.49 4.45 9.69
N GLU A 86 6.20 5.74 9.53
CA GLU A 86 7.18 6.77 9.13
C GLU A 86 8.34 6.89 10.13
N GLU A 87 8.15 6.51 11.41
CA GLU A 87 9.24 6.54 12.40
C GLU A 87 10.23 5.37 12.24
N LYS A 88 9.98 4.45 11.30
CA LYS A 88 10.97 3.43 10.94
C LYS A 88 12.18 4.06 10.27
N GLY A 89 13.37 3.59 10.65
CA GLY A 89 14.64 4.14 10.16
C GLY A 89 15.16 5.32 10.98
N VAL A 90 14.40 5.81 11.96
CA VAL A 90 14.86 6.79 12.94
C VAL A 90 15.29 6.06 14.21
N GLY A 91 16.50 6.33 14.69
CA GLY A 91 16.99 5.85 15.99
C GLY A 91 17.34 4.35 16.07
N LEU A 92 17.26 3.81 17.28
CA LEU A 92 17.64 2.43 17.61
C LEU A 92 16.65 1.42 17.01
N TRP A 93 17.16 0.33 16.43
CA TRP A 93 16.32 -0.68 15.80
C TRP A 93 15.34 -1.36 16.76
N ASP A 94 15.75 -1.62 18.00
CA ASP A 94 14.90 -2.26 19.02
C ASP A 94 13.65 -1.45 19.34
N TRP A 95 13.72 -0.12 19.19
CA TRP A 95 12.60 0.79 19.47
C TRP A 95 11.72 1.09 18.26
N GLN A 96 12.00 0.50 17.10
CA GLN A 96 11.18 0.75 15.91
C GLN A 96 9.77 0.14 16.07
N PRO A 97 8.76 0.73 15.41
CA PRO A 97 7.41 0.20 15.47
C PRO A 97 7.26 -1.06 14.62
N THR A 98 6.74 -2.13 15.18
CA THR A 98 6.29 -3.31 14.42
C THR A 98 4.80 -3.50 14.54
N ILE A 99 4.16 -3.87 13.43
CA ILE A 99 2.76 -4.26 13.45
C ILE A 99 2.69 -5.72 13.90
N VAL A 100 2.02 -5.96 15.03
CA VAL A 100 1.74 -7.29 15.56
C VAL A 100 0.42 -7.82 14.98
N ALA A 101 -0.60 -6.95 14.88
CA ALA A 101 -1.90 -7.28 14.31
C ALA A 101 -2.63 -6.00 13.83
N PRO A 102 -3.56 -6.09 12.87
CA PRO A 102 -3.96 -7.27 12.12
C PRO A 102 -3.12 -7.51 10.86
N CYS A 103 -2.45 -6.51 10.29
CA CYS A 103 -1.72 -6.64 9.02
C CYS A 103 -0.32 -7.24 9.25
N PRO A 104 0.03 -8.39 8.66
CA PRO A 104 1.35 -9.02 8.83
C PRO A 104 2.42 -8.33 7.97
N HIS A 105 1.98 -7.59 6.95
CA HIS A 105 2.81 -6.77 6.10
C HIS A 105 2.89 -5.35 6.66
N GLU A 106 4.02 -4.70 6.40
CA GLU A 106 4.29 -3.32 6.85
C GLU A 106 4.24 -2.33 5.68
N HIS A 107 3.87 -2.81 4.47
CA HIS A 107 3.55 -1.99 3.30
C HIS A 107 2.15 -1.40 3.40
N ARG A 108 1.76 -0.51 2.47
CA ARG A 108 0.38 0.00 2.36
C ARG A 108 -0.65 -1.13 2.34
N CYS A 109 -1.81 -0.93 2.97
CA CYS A 109 -2.85 -1.96 3.01
C CYS A 109 -3.41 -2.23 1.61
N PRO A 110 -3.34 -3.48 1.09
CA PRO A 110 -3.77 -3.76 -0.28
C PRO A 110 -5.29 -3.74 -0.46
N LEU A 111 -6.06 -3.72 0.63
CA LEU A 111 -7.50 -3.50 0.58
C LEU A 111 -7.84 -2.01 0.37
N ARG A 112 -7.10 -1.11 1.06
CA ARG A 112 -7.18 0.35 0.90
C ARG A 112 -6.82 0.80 -0.52
N HIS A 113 -5.96 0.04 -1.20
CA HIS A 113 -5.51 0.30 -2.57
C HIS A 113 -6.08 -0.70 -3.57
N SER A 114 -7.14 -1.43 -3.24
CA SER A 114 -7.71 -2.41 -4.16
C SER A 114 -8.49 -1.72 -5.29
N LYS A 115 -8.31 -2.20 -6.52
CA LYS A 115 -9.12 -1.81 -7.69
C LYS A 115 -10.63 -1.92 -7.43
N VAL A 116 -11.05 -2.98 -6.72
CA VAL A 116 -12.47 -3.28 -6.48
C VAL A 116 -13.10 -2.28 -5.50
N GLY A 117 -12.31 -1.76 -4.55
CA GLY A 117 -12.79 -0.79 -3.57
C GLY A 117 -13.20 0.55 -4.16
N VAL A 118 -12.71 0.92 -5.36
CA VAL A 118 -13.13 2.16 -6.05
C VAL A 118 -14.65 2.18 -6.25
N LYS A 119 -15.22 1.10 -6.80
CA LYS A 119 -16.66 0.98 -7.05
C LYS A 119 -17.45 0.37 -5.89
N ARG A 120 -16.85 -0.49 -5.07
CA ARG A 120 -17.55 -1.24 -4.01
C ARG A 120 -17.13 -0.82 -2.61
N LYS A 121 -18.03 -0.16 -1.88
CA LYS A 121 -17.81 0.27 -0.47
C LYS A 121 -17.46 -0.90 0.46
N VAL A 122 -18.07 -2.07 0.23
CA VAL A 122 -17.80 -3.30 1.00
C VAL A 122 -16.35 -3.78 0.89
N MET A 123 -15.59 -3.36 -0.12
CA MET A 123 -14.18 -3.76 -0.33
C MET A 123 -13.18 -2.67 0.07
N ARG A 124 -13.55 -1.78 1.00
CA ARG A 124 -12.69 -0.66 1.45
C ARG A 124 -12.09 -0.85 2.85
N ILE A 125 -12.82 -1.49 3.78
CA ILE A 125 -12.47 -1.52 5.21
C ILE A 125 -11.80 -2.86 5.60
N CYS A 126 -10.59 -2.83 6.14
CA CYS A 126 -9.93 -4.02 6.69
C CYS A 126 -10.25 -4.15 8.19
N SER A 127 -11.41 -4.75 8.51
CA SER A 127 -11.94 -4.90 9.87
C SER A 127 -12.08 -6.37 10.29
N THR A 128 -12.50 -6.56 11.53
CA THR A 128 -13.00 -7.82 12.09
C THR A 128 -14.30 -7.54 12.84
N ASP A 129 -15.03 -8.59 13.20
CA ASP A 129 -16.28 -8.47 13.94
C ASP A 129 -16.18 -9.24 15.26
N ALA A 130 -16.53 -8.58 16.37
CA ALA A 130 -16.70 -9.20 17.67
C ALA A 130 -18.17 -9.55 17.89
N HIS A 131 -18.43 -10.74 18.45
CA HIS A 131 -19.77 -11.13 18.86
C HIS A 131 -19.90 -11.08 20.37
N TYR A 132 -21.03 -10.56 20.85
CA TYR A 132 -21.33 -10.48 22.27
C TYR A 132 -22.81 -10.81 22.51
N ARG A 133 -23.16 -11.07 23.76
CA ARG A 133 -24.57 -11.19 24.15
C ARG A 133 -25.14 -9.79 24.31
N SER A 134 -26.02 -9.41 23.39
CA SER A 134 -26.67 -8.09 23.40
C SER A 134 -27.50 -7.88 24.66
N THR A 135 -27.54 -6.64 25.12
CA THR A 135 -28.30 -6.24 26.31
C THR A 135 -29.75 -5.93 25.96
N PHE A 136 -30.59 -5.75 26.97
CA PHE A 136 -31.97 -5.32 26.77
C PHE A 136 -32.05 -3.91 26.17
N ILE A 137 -31.08 -3.03 26.46
CA ILE A 137 -31.03 -1.65 25.95
C ILE A 137 -30.89 -1.65 24.44
N GLU A 138 -29.95 -2.42 23.90
CA GLU A 138 -29.77 -2.52 22.44
C GLU A 138 -30.97 -3.17 21.76
N SER A 139 -31.52 -4.22 22.38
CA SER A 139 -32.67 -4.93 21.84
C SER A 139 -33.90 -4.03 21.78
N TRP A 140 -34.09 -3.20 22.82
CA TRP A 140 -35.13 -2.20 22.90
C TRP A 140 -34.91 -1.06 21.89
N ALA A 141 -33.72 -0.45 21.87
CA ALA A 141 -33.41 0.67 20.99
C ALA A 141 -33.47 0.31 19.50
N ARG A 142 -33.11 -0.94 19.15
CA ARG A 142 -33.20 -1.47 17.77
C ARG A 142 -34.56 -2.09 17.45
N ALA A 143 -35.48 -2.18 18.41
CA ALA A 143 -36.78 -2.85 18.29
C ALA A 143 -36.68 -4.30 17.75
N LEU A 144 -35.59 -4.99 18.06
CA LEU A 144 -35.29 -6.35 17.57
C LEU A 144 -34.68 -7.18 18.71
N PRO A 145 -35.22 -8.39 19.00
CA PRO A 145 -34.69 -9.25 20.05
C PRO A 145 -33.41 -9.96 19.58
N LEU A 146 -32.32 -9.19 19.45
CA LEU A 146 -31.00 -9.73 19.17
C LEU A 146 -30.54 -10.50 20.41
N LYS A 147 -30.24 -11.79 20.24
CA LYS A 147 -29.56 -12.60 21.28
C LYS A 147 -28.04 -12.47 21.20
N VAL A 148 -27.55 -12.23 19.98
CA VAL A 148 -26.12 -12.05 19.67
C VAL A 148 -25.98 -10.73 18.94
N GLY A 149 -25.31 -9.79 19.60
CA GLY A 149 -24.86 -8.54 19.01
C GLY A 149 -23.59 -8.77 18.18
N ILE A 150 -23.44 -7.95 17.13
CA ILE A 150 -22.26 -7.94 16.26
C ILE A 150 -21.70 -6.54 16.31
N GLU A 151 -20.44 -6.41 16.70
CA GLU A 151 -19.70 -5.16 16.70
C GLU A 151 -18.53 -5.23 15.71
N PRO A 152 -18.63 -4.56 14.57
CA PRO A 152 -17.54 -4.52 13.61
C PRO A 152 -16.50 -3.48 14.05
N ILE A 153 -15.26 -3.91 14.23
CA ILE A 153 -14.15 -3.09 14.73
C ILE A 153 -12.95 -3.13 13.78
N SER A 154 -12.28 -2.00 13.63
CA SER A 154 -10.96 -1.89 13.02
C SER A 154 -9.96 -1.63 14.13
N TYR A 155 -8.95 -2.48 14.24
CA TYR A 155 -7.94 -2.36 15.28
C TYR A 155 -6.55 -2.41 14.69
N LEU A 156 -5.57 -1.92 15.44
CA LEU A 156 -4.17 -1.92 15.09
C LEU A 156 -3.33 -2.04 16.36
N ILE A 157 -2.39 -2.98 16.36
CA ILE A 157 -1.51 -3.28 17.49
C ILE A 157 -0.09 -3.09 17.01
N PHE A 158 0.59 -2.14 17.65
CA PHE A 158 2.01 -1.91 17.49
C PHE A 158 2.77 -2.37 18.73
N ALA A 159 3.97 -2.88 18.53
CA ALA A 159 4.92 -3.15 19.60
C ALA A 159 6.32 -2.71 19.18
N ARG A 160 7.21 -2.52 20.16
CA ARG A 160 8.66 -2.37 19.90
C ARG A 160 9.24 -3.68 19.39
N ASN A 161 10.32 -3.60 18.61
CA ASN A 161 10.96 -4.78 18.01
C ASN A 161 11.50 -5.76 19.07
N GLU A 162 11.92 -5.26 20.24
CA GLU A 162 12.41 -6.09 21.35
C GLU A 162 11.39 -7.13 21.84
N PHE A 163 10.09 -6.85 21.71
CA PHE A 163 9.03 -7.78 22.11
C PHE A 163 8.71 -8.84 21.05
N VAL A 164 9.29 -8.73 19.85
CA VAL A 164 9.01 -9.64 18.72
C VAL A 164 10.32 -10.24 18.20
N PRO A 165 10.86 -11.30 18.83
CA PRO A 165 12.15 -11.91 18.45
C PRO A 165 12.23 -12.35 16.98
N GLU A 166 11.10 -12.74 16.38
CA GLU A 166 11.01 -13.11 14.96
C GLU A 166 11.47 -11.97 14.02
N ARG A 167 11.37 -10.71 14.45
CA ARG A 167 11.86 -9.56 13.70
C ARG A 167 13.39 -9.49 13.66
N ALA A 168 14.07 -9.94 14.72
CA ALA A 168 15.52 -10.01 14.74
C ALA A 168 16.01 -11.10 13.77
N GLU A 169 15.30 -12.23 13.71
CA GLU A 169 15.57 -13.29 12.71
C GLU A 169 15.37 -12.78 11.27
N ARG A 170 14.28 -12.04 11.01
CA ARG A 170 14.07 -11.40 9.70
C ARG A 170 15.19 -10.43 9.34
N ARG A 171 15.62 -9.59 10.29
CA ARG A 171 16.73 -8.65 10.09
C ARG A 171 18.03 -9.39 9.78
N ALA A 172 18.33 -10.47 10.49
CA ALA A 172 19.53 -11.28 10.23
C ALA A 172 19.49 -11.88 8.82
N ALA A 173 18.34 -12.42 8.40
CA ALA A 173 18.15 -12.95 7.05
C ALA A 173 18.26 -11.85 5.97
N GLU A 174 17.72 -10.67 6.21
CA GLU A 174 17.83 -9.52 5.31
C GLU A 174 19.27 -9.00 5.21
N ALA A 175 19.97 -8.88 6.34
CA ALA A 175 21.39 -8.49 6.38
C ALA A 175 22.27 -9.50 5.63
N GLN A 176 21.99 -10.79 5.76
CA GLN A 176 22.70 -11.83 5.02
C GLN A 176 22.45 -11.70 3.51
N ARG A 177 21.19 -11.57 3.06
CA ARG A 177 20.85 -11.36 1.64
C ARG A 177 21.48 -10.10 1.07
N ASN A 178 21.48 -9.01 1.83
CA ASN A 178 22.09 -7.75 1.43
C ASN A 178 23.61 -7.90 1.32
N ALA A 179 24.26 -8.60 2.26
CA ALA A 179 25.69 -8.88 2.19
C ALA A 179 26.05 -9.75 0.97
N GLU A 180 25.27 -10.78 0.67
CA GLU A 180 25.42 -11.62 -0.53
C GLU A 180 25.25 -10.81 -1.82
N ALA A 181 24.24 -9.93 -1.88
CA ALA A 181 24.03 -9.03 -3.02
C ALA A 181 25.17 -8.02 -3.19
N GLU A 182 25.72 -7.47 -2.10
CA GLU A 182 26.89 -6.59 -2.14
C GLU A 182 28.17 -7.34 -2.55
N VAL A 183 28.33 -8.61 -2.16
CA VAL A 183 29.40 -9.47 -2.72
C VAL A 183 29.24 -9.59 -4.24
N HIS A 184 28.04 -9.92 -4.71
CA HIS A 184 27.76 -10.05 -6.15
C HIS A 184 28.07 -8.77 -6.91
N LYS A 185 27.58 -7.61 -6.42
CA LYS A 185 27.84 -6.30 -7.04
C LYS A 185 29.33 -5.95 -7.04
N ARG A 186 30.06 -6.25 -5.96
CA ARG A 186 31.51 -6.03 -5.91
C ARG A 186 32.21 -6.89 -6.95
N ASP A 187 31.82 -8.15 -7.07
CA ASP A 187 32.39 -9.09 -8.03
C ASP A 187 32.10 -8.70 -9.48
N GLU A 188 30.89 -8.23 -9.78
CA GLU A 188 30.53 -7.68 -11.09
C GLU A 188 31.40 -6.47 -11.44
N LYS A 189 31.50 -5.49 -10.54
CA LYS A 189 32.36 -4.30 -10.74
C LYS A 189 33.84 -4.66 -10.89
N GLN A 190 34.31 -5.69 -10.18
CA GLN A 190 35.69 -6.17 -10.31
C GLN A 190 35.93 -6.85 -11.66
N ARG A 191 34.94 -7.55 -12.22
CA ARG A 191 35.01 -8.10 -13.58
C ARG A 191 35.04 -6.99 -14.62
N GLU A 192 34.16 -6.01 -14.50
CA GLU A 192 34.14 -4.82 -15.37
C GLU A 192 35.48 -4.07 -15.32
N LEU A 193 36.04 -3.88 -14.13
CA LEU A 193 37.36 -3.26 -13.93
C LEU A 193 38.46 -4.07 -14.61
N TYR A 194 38.44 -5.40 -14.47
CA TYR A 194 39.42 -6.29 -15.06
C TYR A 194 39.37 -6.27 -16.59
N GLU A 195 38.16 -6.30 -17.18
CA GLU A 195 37.95 -6.16 -18.62
C GLU A 195 38.42 -4.80 -19.13
N ALA A 196 38.09 -3.72 -18.42
CA ALA A 196 38.55 -2.38 -18.75
C ALA A 196 40.08 -2.29 -18.69
N ALA A 197 40.70 -2.84 -17.64
CA ALA A 197 42.14 -2.80 -17.45
C ALA A 197 42.88 -3.59 -18.55
N LEU A 198 42.35 -4.75 -18.99
CA LEU A 198 42.89 -5.50 -20.13
C LEU A 198 42.87 -4.70 -21.43
N SER A 199 41.87 -3.85 -21.63
CA SER A 199 41.73 -3.05 -22.85
C SER A 199 42.72 -1.88 -22.94
N VAL A 200 43.12 -1.31 -21.80
CA VAL A 200 43.95 -0.10 -21.74
C VAL A 200 45.39 -0.33 -21.33
N LYS A 201 45.72 -1.48 -20.70
CA LYS A 201 47.03 -1.72 -20.07
C LYS A 201 48.23 -1.51 -21.00
N ASP A 202 48.13 -1.91 -22.26
CA ASP A 202 49.26 -1.89 -23.20
C ASP A 202 49.39 -0.55 -23.94
N VAL A 203 48.33 0.27 -23.93
CA VAL A 203 48.29 1.57 -24.62
C VAL A 203 48.55 2.73 -23.65
N VAL A 204 48.02 2.65 -22.43
CA VAL A 204 48.06 3.74 -21.44
C VAL A 204 49.27 3.64 -20.53
N PHE A 205 49.73 2.43 -20.20
CA PHE A 205 50.80 2.21 -19.25
C PHE A 205 51.99 1.54 -19.92
N GLU A 206 53.20 2.03 -19.64
CA GLU A 206 54.43 1.38 -20.10
C GLU A 206 54.75 0.19 -19.20
N ARG A 207 54.54 -1.04 -19.71
CA ARG A 207 54.86 -2.32 -19.02
C ARG A 207 54.23 -2.43 -17.62
N LEU A 208 52.91 -2.26 -17.55
CA LEU A 208 52.15 -2.40 -16.30
C LEU A 208 52.36 -3.77 -15.64
N SER A 209 52.57 -3.79 -14.32
CA SER A 209 52.75 -5.02 -13.55
C SER A 209 51.41 -5.72 -13.28
N ASP A 210 51.43 -7.05 -13.18
CA ASP A 210 50.24 -7.88 -12.97
C ASP A 210 49.56 -7.65 -11.60
N GLU A 211 50.23 -6.99 -10.66
CA GLU A 211 49.63 -6.57 -9.38
C GLU A 211 48.43 -5.64 -9.58
N ALA A 212 48.46 -4.78 -10.60
CA ALA A 212 47.36 -3.88 -10.93
C ALA A 212 46.15 -4.63 -11.53
N MET A 213 46.38 -5.85 -12.04
CA MET A 213 45.36 -6.74 -12.62
C MET A 213 44.90 -7.83 -11.64
N HIS A 214 45.60 -7.98 -10.51
CA HIS A 214 45.34 -9.04 -9.54
C HIS A 214 44.05 -8.77 -8.76
N ARG A 215 43.23 -9.82 -8.52
CA ARG A 215 42.02 -9.70 -7.72
C ARG A 215 42.39 -9.64 -6.23
N PRO A 216 42.23 -8.50 -5.54
CA PRO A 216 42.60 -8.40 -4.13
C PRO A 216 41.64 -9.24 -3.28
N GLN A 217 42.20 -10.17 -2.50
CA GLN A 217 41.46 -10.92 -1.49
C GLN A 217 41.76 -10.33 -0.11
N THR A 218 41.07 -9.23 0.21
CA THR A 218 41.16 -8.60 1.54
C THR A 218 39.94 -8.98 2.38
N GLY A 219 40.14 -9.64 3.52
CA GLY A 219 39.06 -10.00 4.42
C GLY A 219 39.50 -10.96 5.53
N ILE A 220 38.57 -11.25 6.45
CA ILE A 220 38.73 -12.34 7.41
C ILE A 220 38.89 -13.63 6.58
N PRO A 221 39.90 -14.48 6.86
CA PRO A 221 40.11 -15.70 6.09
C PRO A 221 38.82 -16.52 6.05
N PRO A 222 38.41 -17.05 4.89
CA PRO A 222 37.23 -17.90 4.82
C PRO A 222 37.44 -19.07 5.76
N LYS A 223 36.46 -19.33 6.65
CA LYS A 223 36.38 -20.65 7.29
C LYS A 223 36.39 -21.67 6.16
N LEU A 224 37.21 -22.73 6.30
CA LEU A 224 37.32 -23.82 5.32
C LEU A 224 35.93 -24.08 4.70
N PRO A 225 35.78 -23.98 3.38
CA PRO A 225 34.47 -24.08 2.77
C PRO A 225 33.88 -25.41 3.21
N PRO A 226 32.67 -25.43 3.80
CA PRO A 226 31.99 -26.69 4.02
C PRO A 226 31.93 -27.40 2.67
N LEU A 227 32.18 -28.72 2.68
CA LEU A 227 32.02 -29.57 1.50
C LEU A 227 30.73 -29.18 0.77
N PRO A 228 30.70 -29.18 -0.57
CA PRO A 228 29.53 -28.79 -1.35
C PRO A 228 28.41 -29.82 -1.14
N THR A 229 27.76 -29.74 0.00
CA THR A 229 26.44 -30.29 0.21
C THR A 229 25.51 -29.31 -0.48
N ALA A 230 24.69 -29.81 -1.40
CA ALA A 230 23.67 -29.04 -2.09
C ALA A 230 22.68 -28.47 -1.05
N SER A 231 23.01 -27.34 -0.43
CA SER A 231 22.25 -26.74 0.66
C SER A 231 21.21 -25.77 0.11
N ASP A 232 20.40 -26.23 -0.86
CA ASP A 232 19.22 -25.49 -1.35
C ASP A 232 18.06 -25.49 -0.33
N LYS A 233 18.22 -26.19 0.80
CA LYS A 233 17.24 -26.30 1.88
C LYS A 233 17.40 -25.17 2.88
N SER A 234 16.29 -24.62 3.35
CA SER A 234 16.27 -23.66 4.46
C SER A 234 16.78 -24.31 5.75
N VAL A 235 17.38 -23.50 6.62
CA VAL A 235 17.82 -23.94 7.96
C VAL A 235 16.62 -24.46 8.76
N GLU A 236 15.47 -23.80 8.68
CA GLU A 236 14.22 -24.22 9.33
C GLU A 236 13.79 -25.64 8.91
N LEU A 237 13.81 -25.93 7.60
CA LEU A 237 13.47 -27.26 7.09
C LEU A 237 14.48 -28.31 7.57
N SER A 238 15.78 -27.98 7.57
CA SER A 238 16.81 -28.92 8.04
C SER A 238 16.62 -29.29 9.52
N ASN A 239 16.29 -28.31 10.37
CA ASN A 239 16.00 -28.54 11.79
C ASN A 239 14.73 -29.37 11.97
N ALA A 240 13.67 -29.07 11.21
CA ALA A 240 12.43 -29.83 11.26
C ALA A 240 12.63 -31.31 10.86
N LEU A 241 13.45 -31.56 9.83
CA LEU A 241 13.79 -32.91 9.39
C LEU A 241 14.62 -33.66 10.44
N ALA A 242 15.51 -32.97 11.16
CA ALA A 242 16.27 -33.56 12.26
C ALA A 242 15.37 -33.99 13.43
N GLU A 243 14.26 -33.28 13.67
CA GLU A 243 13.21 -33.66 14.64
C GLU A 243 12.28 -34.78 14.15
N GLY A 244 12.51 -35.33 12.95
CA GLY A 244 11.69 -36.38 12.36
C GLY A 244 10.40 -35.89 11.69
N ALA A 245 10.32 -34.61 11.31
CA ALA A 245 9.16 -34.10 10.57
C ALA A 245 9.07 -34.72 9.16
N THR A 246 7.85 -34.98 8.71
CA THR A 246 7.54 -35.61 7.42
C THR A 246 6.60 -34.73 6.58
N SER A 247 6.63 -34.89 5.26
CA SER A 247 5.68 -34.17 4.38
C SER A 247 4.29 -34.78 4.49
N THR A 248 3.26 -33.94 4.61
CA THR A 248 1.83 -34.34 4.53
C THR A 248 1.30 -34.58 3.12
N ALA A 249 2.17 -34.47 2.11
CA ALA A 249 1.81 -34.57 0.70
C ALA A 249 1.71 -36.04 0.26
N GLU A 250 2.11 -36.35 -0.97
CA GLU A 250 2.08 -37.70 -1.52
C GLU A 250 3.15 -38.61 -0.92
N ILE A 251 2.96 -39.92 -1.07
CA ILE A 251 4.00 -40.90 -0.76
C ILE A 251 5.19 -40.64 -1.68
N GLY A 252 6.38 -40.46 -1.09
CA GLY A 252 7.61 -40.11 -1.81
C GLY A 252 7.79 -38.61 -2.11
N HIS A 253 6.91 -37.74 -1.60
CA HIS A 253 7.09 -36.30 -1.71
C HIS A 253 8.24 -35.80 -0.81
N ILE A 254 9.19 -35.08 -1.40
CA ILE A 254 10.32 -34.49 -0.69
C ILE A 254 9.86 -33.23 0.05
N PRO A 255 10.04 -33.12 1.38
CA PRO A 255 9.69 -31.92 2.15
C PRO A 255 10.34 -30.65 1.57
N THR A 256 9.55 -29.59 1.37
CA THR A 256 10.00 -28.30 0.82
C THR A 256 9.24 -27.14 1.46
N ASP A 257 9.93 -26.02 1.69
CA ASP A 257 9.32 -24.78 2.21
C ASP A 257 8.92 -23.81 1.08
N LYS A 258 9.49 -23.99 -0.12
CA LYS A 258 9.20 -23.14 -1.27
C LYS A 258 7.92 -23.65 -1.97
N PRO A 259 6.87 -22.83 -2.09
CA PRO A 259 5.65 -23.25 -2.75
C PRO A 259 5.88 -23.44 -4.26
N ARG A 260 5.34 -24.52 -4.80
CA ARG A 260 5.28 -24.73 -6.25
C ARG A 260 4.12 -23.91 -6.83
N LEU A 261 4.44 -22.93 -7.67
CA LEU A 261 3.45 -22.10 -8.34
C LEU A 261 3.10 -22.69 -9.71
N VAL A 262 1.84 -23.08 -9.91
CA VAL A 262 1.36 -23.62 -11.19
C VAL A 262 0.40 -22.62 -11.81
N GLN A 263 0.81 -21.99 -12.92
CA GLN A 263 -0.04 -21.05 -13.64
C GLN A 263 -1.20 -21.80 -14.32
N THR A 264 -2.43 -21.37 -14.06
CA THR A 264 -3.66 -22.00 -14.59
C THR A 264 -4.38 -21.11 -15.59
N SER A 265 -4.16 -19.80 -15.50
CA SER A 265 -4.61 -18.80 -16.48
C SER A 265 -3.70 -17.57 -16.38
N GLU A 266 -3.86 -16.59 -17.27
CA GLU A 266 -3.04 -15.35 -17.28
C GLU A 266 -2.95 -14.68 -15.89
N ARG A 267 -4.08 -14.56 -15.20
CA ARG A 267 -4.18 -13.91 -13.87
C ARG A 267 -4.25 -14.87 -12.68
N ARG A 268 -4.24 -16.19 -12.90
CA ARG A 268 -4.44 -17.17 -11.81
C ARG A 268 -3.37 -18.24 -11.76
N PHE A 269 -2.99 -18.58 -10.53
CA PHE A 269 -2.06 -19.66 -10.26
C PHE A 269 -2.55 -20.50 -9.06
N ASN A 270 -2.07 -21.73 -8.97
CA ASN A 270 -2.19 -22.55 -7.77
C ASN A 270 -0.89 -22.40 -6.96
N LYS A 271 -1.02 -22.21 -5.65
CA LYS A 271 0.10 -22.29 -4.70
C LYS A 271 0.04 -23.67 -4.07
N LEU A 272 0.94 -24.56 -4.48
CA LEU A 272 1.02 -25.93 -3.97
C LEU A 272 2.19 -26.01 -2.99
N ILE A 273 1.84 -26.04 -1.71
CA ILE A 273 2.74 -26.22 -0.58
C ILE A 273 2.00 -27.10 0.42
N PHE A 274 2.73 -27.94 1.14
CA PHE A 274 2.15 -28.90 2.07
C PHE A 274 2.75 -28.67 3.46
N PRO A 275 1.92 -28.64 4.51
CA PRO A 275 2.43 -28.44 5.86
C PRO A 275 3.31 -29.63 6.26
N LEU A 276 4.33 -29.36 7.06
CA LEU A 276 5.16 -30.40 7.68
C LEU A 276 4.41 -31.02 8.85
N GLN A 277 4.27 -32.35 8.84
CA GLN A 277 3.73 -33.11 9.96
C GLN A 277 4.86 -33.54 10.89
N TYR A 278 4.82 -33.02 12.11
CA TYR A 278 5.72 -33.42 13.18
C TYR A 278 5.22 -34.70 13.86
N PRO A 279 6.14 -35.55 14.37
CA PRO A 279 5.75 -36.69 15.19
C PRO A 279 5.12 -36.23 16.51
N PRO A 280 4.16 -37.00 17.07
CA PRO A 280 3.55 -36.69 18.36
C PRO A 280 4.53 -36.90 19.52
N ALA A 281 4.22 -36.35 20.70
CA ALA A 281 5.04 -36.59 21.89
C ALA A 281 5.03 -38.07 22.31
N THR A 282 6.16 -38.57 22.77
CA THR A 282 6.37 -39.99 23.07
C THR A 282 6.04 -40.37 24.52
N HIS A 283 5.23 -39.60 25.25
CA HIS A 283 4.87 -39.90 26.63
C HIS A 283 3.90 -41.08 26.77
N ARG A 284 3.76 -41.63 28.00
CA ARG A 284 2.96 -42.84 28.30
C ARG A 284 1.51 -42.76 27.79
N PHE A 285 0.86 -41.60 27.85
CA PHE A 285 -0.55 -41.45 27.46
C PHE A 285 -0.82 -41.53 25.95
N ASN A 286 0.16 -41.19 25.09
CA ASN A 286 0.07 -41.32 23.64
C ASN A 286 0.41 -42.75 23.17
N ARG A 287 1.15 -43.50 23.99
CA ARG A 287 1.45 -44.92 23.73
C ARG A 287 0.23 -45.79 24.03
N GLY A 288 -0.02 -46.78 23.17
CA GLY A 288 -1.19 -47.65 23.30
C GLY A 288 -2.52 -46.91 23.11
N PHE A 289 -2.52 -45.79 22.39
CA PHE A 289 -3.74 -45.06 22.06
C PHE A 289 -4.56 -45.84 21.02
N VAL A 290 -5.86 -46.02 21.31
CA VAL A 290 -6.78 -46.74 20.42
C VAL A 290 -7.28 -45.80 19.31
N ASP A 291 -6.59 -45.78 18.17
CA ASP A 291 -6.97 -44.95 16.99
C ASP A 291 -8.11 -45.58 16.17
N ALA A 292 -8.09 -46.90 15.98
CA ALA A 292 -9.03 -47.58 15.09
C ALA A 292 -10.50 -47.56 15.56
N GLY A 293 -10.73 -47.50 16.88
CA GLY A 293 -12.07 -47.62 17.45
C GLY A 293 -12.87 -46.32 17.48
N TYR A 294 -12.22 -45.15 17.54
CA TYR A 294 -12.83 -43.81 17.71
C TYR A 294 -13.80 -43.62 18.89
N GLN A 295 -14.16 -44.68 19.64
CA GLN A 295 -15.06 -44.70 20.78
C GLN A 295 -14.30 -45.13 22.04
N ARG A 296 -13.47 -44.21 22.56
CA ARG A 296 -12.73 -44.46 23.80
C ARG A 296 -13.63 -44.27 25.02
N GLN A 297 -13.67 -45.25 25.91
CA GLN A 297 -14.34 -45.20 27.22
C GLN A 297 -13.35 -45.19 28.40
N ARG A 298 -12.05 -45.07 28.12
CA ARG A 298 -10.99 -44.99 29.14
C ARG A 298 -11.20 -43.74 30.00
N ALA A 299 -11.20 -43.91 31.32
CA ALA A 299 -11.27 -42.79 32.26
C ALA A 299 -10.03 -41.88 32.11
N ILE A 300 -10.27 -40.59 31.88
CA ILE A 300 -9.21 -39.58 31.73
C ILE A 300 -8.77 -39.14 33.13
N LYS A 301 -7.48 -39.35 33.45
CA LYS A 301 -6.91 -38.94 34.74
C LYS A 301 -6.47 -37.46 34.68
N PRO A 302 -6.46 -36.73 35.81
CA PRO A 302 -5.91 -35.37 35.85
C PRO A 302 -4.44 -35.30 35.39
N SER A 303 -3.65 -36.34 35.68
CA SER A 303 -2.26 -36.43 35.19
C SER A 303 -2.16 -36.55 33.67
N GLU A 304 -3.11 -37.21 33.01
CA GLU A 304 -3.20 -37.24 31.54
C GLU A 304 -3.49 -35.83 31.00
N MET A 305 -4.38 -35.08 31.66
CA MET A 305 -4.71 -33.71 31.25
C MET A 305 -3.55 -32.74 31.41
N LEU A 306 -2.75 -32.85 32.48
CA LEU A 306 -1.58 -31.98 32.70
C LEU A 306 -0.48 -32.26 31.67
N VAL A 307 -0.19 -33.53 31.38
CA VAL A 307 0.82 -33.86 30.35
C VAL A 307 0.38 -33.40 28.96
N VAL A 308 -0.90 -33.59 28.60
CA VAL A 308 -1.44 -33.10 27.31
C VAL A 308 -1.48 -31.57 27.26
N ARG A 309 -1.64 -30.89 28.41
CA ARG A 309 -1.56 -29.43 28.48
C ARG A 309 -0.15 -28.94 28.15
N GLU A 310 0.89 -29.57 28.70
CA GLU A 310 2.29 -29.26 28.38
C GLU A 310 2.57 -29.51 26.88
N GLU A 311 2.12 -30.65 26.34
CA GLU A 311 2.21 -30.94 24.90
C GLU A 311 1.51 -29.86 24.05
N LEU A 312 0.35 -29.37 24.49
CA LEU A 312 -0.38 -28.30 23.81
C LEU A 312 0.34 -26.95 23.88
N GLU A 313 0.99 -26.63 24.99
CA GLU A 313 1.81 -25.43 25.13
C GLU A 313 3.03 -25.47 24.20
N ASP A 314 3.68 -26.63 24.06
CA ASP A 314 4.78 -26.81 23.11
C ASP A 314 4.33 -26.72 21.65
N MET A 315 3.20 -27.36 21.30
CA MET A 315 2.59 -27.21 19.97
C MET A 315 2.23 -25.75 19.68
N ARG A 316 1.68 -25.03 20.68
CA ARG A 316 1.36 -23.61 20.56
C ARG A 316 2.62 -22.77 20.32
N ARG A 317 3.71 -23.01 21.06
CA ARG A 317 5.00 -22.32 20.86
C ARG A 317 5.51 -22.53 19.44
N ARG A 318 5.46 -23.77 18.92
CA ARG A 318 5.87 -24.10 17.55
C ARG A 318 5.02 -23.36 16.50
N VAL A 319 3.69 -23.37 16.64
CA VAL A 319 2.78 -22.65 15.72
C VAL A 319 2.98 -21.13 15.81
N MET A 320 3.24 -20.58 17.00
CA MET A 320 3.47 -19.14 17.19
C MET A 320 4.73 -18.65 16.47
N LYS A 321 5.78 -19.46 16.36
CA LYS A 321 6.98 -19.12 15.55
C LYS A 321 6.65 -18.90 14.07
N VAL A 322 5.73 -19.67 13.51
CA VAL A 322 5.33 -19.56 12.08
C VAL A 322 4.19 -18.55 11.88
N SER A 323 3.50 -18.15 12.96
CA SER A 323 2.33 -17.28 12.89
C SER A 323 2.52 -15.95 12.14
N PRO A 324 3.69 -15.26 12.18
CA PRO A 324 3.90 -14.03 11.42
C PRO A 324 3.97 -14.24 9.90
N LYS A 325 4.21 -15.48 9.44
CA LYS A 325 4.19 -15.88 8.02
C LYS A 325 2.78 -16.21 7.53
N TYR A 326 1.81 -16.37 8.44
CA TYR A 326 0.44 -16.72 8.10
C TYR A 326 -0.31 -15.59 7.39
N LEU A 327 -1.33 -16.00 6.65
CA LEU A 327 -2.23 -15.10 5.95
C LEU A 327 -3.29 -14.57 6.91
N ARG A 328 -3.84 -13.40 6.59
CA ARG A 328 -5.00 -12.85 7.33
C ARG A 328 -6.25 -12.94 6.50
N VAL A 329 -7.30 -13.51 7.07
CA VAL A 329 -8.62 -13.54 6.45
C VAL A 329 -9.21 -12.15 6.55
N VAL A 330 -9.43 -11.47 5.43
CA VAL A 330 -9.90 -10.06 5.42
C VAL A 330 -11.40 -9.96 5.18
N ARG A 331 -11.99 -11.01 4.60
CA ARG A 331 -13.42 -11.10 4.29
C ARG A 331 -13.94 -12.46 4.68
N ASP A 332 -15.20 -12.48 5.07
CA ASP A 332 -15.83 -13.70 5.51
C ASP A 332 -15.81 -14.77 4.40
N PRO A 333 -15.38 -16.00 4.73
CA PRO A 333 -15.26 -17.07 3.77
C PRO A 333 -16.64 -17.52 3.27
N THR A 334 -16.76 -17.75 1.97
CA THR A 334 -17.96 -18.31 1.36
C THR A 334 -17.80 -19.82 1.19
N CYS A 335 -18.80 -20.60 1.64
CA CYS A 335 -18.77 -22.06 1.60
C CYS A 335 -19.86 -22.62 0.69
N ARG A 336 -19.47 -23.15 -0.47
CA ARG A 336 -20.34 -23.90 -1.41
C ARG A 336 -19.59 -25.16 -1.88
N GLY A 337 -19.43 -26.12 -0.95
CA GLY A 337 -18.56 -27.29 -1.11
C GLY A 337 -17.08 -26.95 -0.91
N LYS A 338 -16.54 -26.10 -1.78
CA LYS A 338 -15.23 -25.44 -1.57
C LYS A 338 -15.40 -24.17 -0.75
N ILE A 339 -14.32 -23.76 -0.08
CA ILE A 339 -14.30 -22.53 0.69
C ILE A 339 -13.44 -21.52 -0.05
N GLN A 340 -14.00 -20.35 -0.33
CA GLN A 340 -13.29 -19.25 -0.96
C GLN A 340 -13.27 -18.06 0.00
N ALA A 341 -12.08 -17.54 0.25
CA ALA A 341 -11.87 -16.36 1.08
C ALA A 341 -10.95 -15.36 0.36
N VAL A 342 -10.86 -14.17 0.95
CA VAL A 342 -9.90 -13.14 0.56
C VAL A 342 -8.88 -13.01 1.69
N PHE A 343 -7.62 -13.05 1.33
CA PHE A 343 -6.50 -13.02 2.25
C PHE A 343 -5.60 -11.82 2.00
N CYS A 344 -5.07 -11.28 3.09
CA CYS A 344 -3.97 -10.34 3.07
C CYS A 344 -2.68 -11.10 3.35
N THR A 345 -1.72 -11.03 2.43
CA THR A 345 -0.44 -11.75 2.52
C THR A 345 0.60 -10.93 3.30
N PRO A 346 1.61 -11.58 3.91
CA PRO A 346 2.74 -10.88 4.52
C PRO A 346 3.58 -10.09 3.51
N GLU A 347 3.45 -10.38 2.20
CA GLU A 347 4.10 -9.66 1.10
C GLU A 347 3.40 -8.33 0.75
N GLY A 348 2.23 -8.04 1.34
CA GLY A 348 1.47 -6.83 1.05
C GLY A 348 0.51 -6.96 -0.12
N ASP A 349 0.12 -8.19 -0.48
CA ASP A 349 -0.87 -8.45 -1.53
C ASP A 349 -2.23 -8.83 -0.98
N LEU A 350 -3.27 -8.51 -1.76
CA LEU A 350 -4.62 -9.02 -1.55
C LEU A 350 -4.88 -10.14 -2.55
N ILE A 351 -5.14 -11.34 -2.05
CA ILE A 351 -5.39 -12.52 -2.88
C ILE A 351 -6.77 -13.12 -2.57
N SER A 352 -7.43 -13.71 -3.55
CA SER A 352 -8.55 -14.64 -3.32
C SER A 352 -8.13 -16.04 -3.68
N GLY A 353 -8.29 -16.98 -2.76
CA GLY A 353 -7.92 -18.38 -2.94
C GLY A 353 -9.04 -19.34 -2.55
N ARG A 354 -8.98 -20.57 -3.08
CA ARG A 354 -9.92 -21.64 -2.78
C ARG A 354 -9.22 -22.76 -2.01
N VAL A 355 -9.94 -23.32 -1.04
CA VAL A 355 -9.51 -24.47 -0.24
C VAL A 355 -10.49 -25.62 -0.46
N TYR A 356 -9.95 -26.80 -0.78
CA TYR A 356 -10.73 -28.00 -1.01
C TYR A 356 -10.73 -28.93 0.19
N ARG A 357 -11.82 -29.70 0.35
CA ARG A 357 -11.98 -30.66 1.44
C ARG A 357 -11.17 -31.95 1.24
N ARG A 358 -11.02 -32.39 -0.01
CA ARG A 358 -10.27 -33.60 -0.38
C ARG A 358 -8.82 -33.26 -0.71
N PHE A 359 -7.94 -34.25 -0.57
CA PHE A 359 -6.53 -34.10 -0.92
C PHE A 359 -6.34 -34.03 -2.44
N TYR A 360 -5.50 -33.10 -2.87
CA TYR A 360 -5.00 -32.99 -4.24
C TYR A 360 -3.52 -32.61 -4.15
N GLY A 361 -2.64 -33.57 -4.40
CA GLY A 361 -1.19 -33.36 -4.40
C GLY A 361 -0.71 -32.52 -5.59
N ASP A 362 0.57 -32.18 -5.61
CA ASP A 362 1.18 -31.40 -6.70
C ASP A 362 1.65 -32.28 -7.87
N ARG A 363 1.94 -33.56 -7.61
CA ARG A 363 2.35 -34.55 -8.59
C ARG A 363 1.26 -35.59 -8.80
N ASN A 364 0.70 -36.14 -7.73
CA ASN A 364 -0.33 -37.17 -7.82
C ASN A 364 -1.39 -37.03 -6.70
N ARG A 365 -2.36 -37.95 -6.64
CA ARG A 365 -3.46 -37.90 -5.64
C ARG A 365 -3.30 -38.90 -4.50
N VAL A 366 -2.23 -39.70 -4.50
CA VAL A 366 -2.04 -40.80 -3.56
C VAL A 366 -1.42 -40.24 -2.29
N SER A 367 -2.14 -40.34 -1.17
CA SER A 367 -1.65 -39.91 0.16
C SER A 367 -2.02 -40.93 1.22
N LEU A 368 -1.33 -40.89 2.36
CA LEU A 368 -1.65 -41.70 3.54
C LEU A 368 -2.88 -41.18 4.31
N HIS A 369 -3.45 -40.05 3.88
CA HIS A 369 -4.49 -39.36 4.61
C HIS A 369 -5.90 -39.69 4.06
N SER A 370 -6.82 -40.02 4.97
CA SER A 370 -8.24 -40.00 4.67
C SER A 370 -8.75 -38.58 4.44
N THR A 371 -9.89 -38.43 3.76
CA THR A 371 -10.59 -37.13 3.63
C THR A 371 -10.91 -36.51 5.00
N MET A 372 -11.17 -37.35 6.01
CA MET A 372 -11.43 -36.86 7.37
C MET A 372 -10.18 -36.31 8.06
N ARG A 373 -8.97 -36.78 7.71
CA ARG A 373 -7.71 -36.20 8.20
C ARG A 373 -7.38 -34.92 7.44
N TRP A 374 -7.43 -35.00 6.11
CA TRP A 374 -7.05 -33.88 5.23
C TRP A 374 -7.89 -32.62 5.43
N GLN A 375 -9.19 -32.75 5.71
CA GLN A 375 -10.03 -31.56 5.95
C GLN A 375 -9.57 -30.72 7.16
N HIS A 376 -8.81 -31.29 8.10
CA HIS A 376 -8.18 -30.58 9.21
C HIS A 376 -6.78 -30.09 8.82
N ILE A 377 -5.96 -30.95 8.21
CA ILE A 377 -4.58 -30.63 7.77
C ILE A 377 -4.58 -29.48 6.74
N GLY A 378 -5.35 -29.61 5.67
CA GLY A 378 -5.48 -28.60 4.61
C GLY A 378 -6.32 -27.38 5.01
N GLY A 379 -6.65 -27.21 6.29
CA GLY A 379 -7.31 -26.01 6.80
C GLY A 379 -8.77 -25.80 6.35
N TRP A 380 -9.42 -26.79 5.70
CA TRP A 380 -10.80 -26.64 5.23
C TRP A 380 -11.78 -26.46 6.39
N LYS A 381 -11.68 -27.27 7.47
CA LYS A 381 -12.50 -27.11 8.67
C LYS A 381 -12.20 -25.81 9.42
N LEU A 382 -10.93 -25.39 9.43
CA LEU A 382 -10.50 -24.14 10.05
C LEU A 382 -11.16 -22.95 9.34
N LEU A 383 -10.98 -22.83 8.02
CA LEU A 383 -11.54 -21.75 7.22
C LEU A 383 -13.09 -21.76 7.20
N LYS A 384 -13.73 -22.91 7.42
CA LYS A 384 -15.19 -23.01 7.55
C LYS A 384 -15.73 -22.34 8.82
N ARG A 385 -14.95 -22.39 9.91
CA ARG A 385 -15.39 -21.96 11.25
C ARG A 385 -15.03 -20.51 11.54
N ILE A 386 -13.89 -20.05 11.03
CA ILE A 386 -13.37 -18.70 11.31
C ILE A 386 -14.05 -17.64 10.42
N ARG A 387 -13.94 -16.38 10.84
CA ARG A 387 -14.44 -15.18 10.13
C ARG A 387 -13.29 -14.23 9.81
N SER A 388 -13.59 -13.11 9.16
CA SER A 388 -12.61 -12.05 8.92
C SER A 388 -11.92 -11.56 10.21
N GLY A 389 -10.64 -11.22 10.10
CA GLY A 389 -9.75 -10.87 11.21
C GLY A 389 -9.05 -12.03 11.90
N SER A 390 -9.19 -13.27 11.41
CA SER A 390 -8.43 -14.42 11.89
C SER A 390 -7.22 -14.75 11.02
N LEU A 391 -6.31 -15.58 11.54
CA LEU A 391 -5.17 -16.12 10.80
C LEU A 391 -5.58 -17.33 9.95
N PHE A 392 -4.88 -17.54 8.84
CA PHE A 392 -4.96 -18.74 8.02
C PHE A 392 -3.54 -19.19 7.62
N PRO A 393 -3.17 -20.48 7.79
CA PRO A 393 -1.81 -20.95 7.53
C PRO A 393 -1.34 -20.67 6.10
N HIS A 394 -0.05 -20.38 5.94
CA HIS A 394 0.55 -20.17 4.61
C HIS A 394 1.05 -21.47 3.95
N ASP A 395 1.21 -22.52 4.74
CA ASP A 395 1.78 -23.83 4.37
C ASP A 395 0.76 -24.80 3.80
N VAL A 396 -0.52 -24.41 3.75
CA VAL A 396 -1.58 -25.21 3.15
C VAL A 396 -1.75 -24.85 1.67
N PRO A 397 -2.08 -25.83 0.80
CA PRO A 397 -2.22 -25.58 -0.61
C PRO A 397 -3.47 -24.74 -0.89
N MET A 398 -3.32 -23.76 -1.78
CA MET A 398 -4.39 -22.86 -2.19
C MET A 398 -4.54 -22.90 -3.71
N TYR A 399 -5.80 -23.02 -4.16
CA TYR A 399 -6.12 -23.22 -5.56
C TYR A 399 -6.82 -22.02 -6.17
N ALA A 400 -6.59 -21.82 -7.47
CA ALA A 400 -7.13 -20.73 -8.27
C ALA A 400 -6.96 -19.35 -7.61
N ILE A 401 -5.74 -19.10 -7.13
CA ILE A 401 -5.38 -17.82 -6.51
C ILE A 401 -5.45 -16.73 -7.56
N ASN A 402 -6.14 -15.64 -7.21
CA ASN A 402 -6.21 -14.43 -8.01
C ASN A 402 -5.71 -13.26 -7.17
N LYS A 403 -4.68 -12.56 -7.64
CA LYS A 403 -4.18 -11.33 -7.02
C LYS A 403 -5.05 -10.15 -7.45
N TYR A 404 -5.53 -9.36 -6.49
CA TYR A 404 -6.32 -8.17 -6.80
C TYR A 404 -5.41 -7.06 -7.32
N PRO A 405 -5.72 -6.46 -8.48
CA PRO A 405 -4.99 -5.29 -8.98
C PRO A 405 -5.03 -4.16 -7.97
N GLN A 406 -3.91 -3.46 -7.85
CA GLN A 406 -3.73 -2.34 -6.94
C GLN A 406 -3.85 -1.02 -7.70
N VAL A 407 -4.33 0.01 -7.01
CA VAL A 407 -4.37 1.41 -7.45
C VAL A 407 -3.45 2.26 -6.58
N ASP A 408 -2.96 3.38 -7.11
CA ASP A 408 -1.96 4.17 -6.40
C ASP A 408 -2.57 5.01 -5.28
N PHE A 409 -3.75 5.57 -5.51
CA PHE A 409 -4.50 6.36 -4.52
C PHE A 409 -5.37 5.45 -3.61
N PRO A 410 -5.65 5.87 -2.37
CA PRO A 410 -6.52 5.12 -1.47
C PRO A 410 -7.99 5.20 -1.92
N ASN A 411 -8.68 4.07 -1.89
CA ASN A 411 -10.08 3.94 -2.33
C ASN A 411 -11.12 4.22 -1.22
N THR A 412 -10.69 4.52 0.01
CA THR A 412 -11.52 4.57 1.22
C THR A 412 -12.60 5.64 1.16
N LEU A 413 -12.19 6.88 0.91
CA LEU A 413 -13.07 8.06 0.86
C LEU A 413 -13.40 8.51 -0.57
N VAL A 414 -13.25 7.63 -1.57
CA VAL A 414 -13.67 7.93 -2.94
C VAL A 414 -15.17 8.13 -3.00
N ASP A 415 -15.58 9.29 -3.53
CA ASP A 415 -16.97 9.69 -3.65
C ASP A 415 -17.78 8.70 -4.50
N SER A 416 -19.02 8.47 -4.10
CA SER A 416 -19.99 7.73 -4.89
C SER A 416 -20.54 8.53 -6.07
N LYS A 417 -20.34 9.85 -6.13
CA LYS A 417 -20.91 10.71 -7.19
C LYS A 417 -20.18 10.67 -8.54
N TYR A 418 -18.93 10.19 -8.59
CA TYR A 418 -18.22 10.07 -9.87
C TYR A 418 -18.99 9.25 -10.91
N SER A 419 -18.85 9.64 -12.18
CA SER A 419 -19.50 8.94 -13.28
C SER A 419 -18.94 7.51 -13.44
N THR A 420 -19.67 6.65 -14.15
CA THR A 420 -19.23 5.26 -14.36
C THR A 420 -17.93 5.19 -15.16
N VAL A 421 -17.71 6.12 -16.09
CA VAL A 421 -16.48 6.21 -16.90
C VAL A 421 -15.30 6.68 -16.06
N GLU A 422 -15.48 7.71 -15.23
CA GLU A 422 -14.45 8.19 -14.28
C GLU A 422 -14.04 7.10 -13.29
N LYS A 423 -15.01 6.44 -12.64
CA LYS A 423 -14.72 5.32 -11.74
C LYS A 423 -14.03 4.17 -12.47
N THR A 424 -14.23 4.03 -13.78
CA THR A 424 -13.55 3.01 -14.60
C THR A 424 -12.12 3.43 -14.89
N ALA A 425 -11.86 4.68 -15.24
CA ALA A 425 -10.51 5.21 -15.39
C ALA A 425 -9.71 5.11 -14.08
N MET A 426 -10.30 5.60 -12.98
CA MET A 426 -9.72 5.56 -11.63
C MET A 426 -9.30 4.14 -11.20
N GLN A 427 -10.15 3.13 -11.39
CA GLN A 427 -9.86 1.76 -10.97
C GLN A 427 -8.74 1.08 -11.79
N TYR A 428 -8.35 1.65 -12.94
CA TYR A 428 -7.28 1.14 -13.81
C TYR A 428 -5.98 1.96 -13.70
N ASN A 429 -5.89 2.91 -12.76
CA ASN A 429 -4.80 3.89 -12.66
C ASN A 429 -4.65 4.83 -13.86
N ASP A 430 -5.57 4.78 -14.82
CA ASP A 430 -5.58 5.64 -16.01
C ASP A 430 -6.41 6.90 -15.76
N ALA A 431 -6.24 7.55 -14.61
CA ALA A 431 -7.00 8.75 -14.25
C ALA A 431 -6.53 9.97 -15.08
N THR A 432 -6.80 9.95 -16.38
CA THR A 432 -6.55 11.06 -17.33
C THR A 432 -7.48 12.25 -17.15
N THR A 433 -8.30 12.28 -16.10
CA THR A 433 -9.18 13.43 -15.78
C THR A 433 -9.64 13.35 -14.33
N ALA A 434 -8.71 13.44 -13.38
CA ALA A 434 -9.08 14.17 -12.18
C ALA A 434 -9.11 15.65 -12.60
N MET A 435 -10.27 16.11 -13.11
CA MET A 435 -10.55 17.53 -13.02
C MET A 435 -10.32 17.89 -11.57
N ASP A 436 -9.42 18.84 -11.37
CA ASP A 436 -9.10 19.41 -10.07
C ASP A 436 -10.45 19.71 -9.38
N PRO A 437 -10.64 19.46 -8.07
CA PRO A 437 -11.94 19.72 -7.42
C PRO A 437 -12.45 21.15 -7.67
N SER A 438 -11.53 22.08 -7.93
CA SER A 438 -11.76 23.47 -8.36
C SER A 438 -12.38 23.62 -9.76
N GLU A 439 -12.42 22.58 -10.58
CA GLU A 439 -12.92 22.60 -11.95
C GLU A 439 -14.34 22.03 -12.12
N ARG A 440 -14.93 21.40 -11.10
CA ARG A 440 -16.27 20.78 -11.19
C ARG A 440 -17.38 21.84 -11.31
N GLU A 441 -18.20 21.74 -12.35
CA GLU A 441 -19.33 22.65 -12.61
C GLU A 441 -20.46 22.60 -11.57
N GLU A 442 -20.50 21.57 -10.72
CA GLU A 442 -21.63 21.29 -9.83
C GLU A 442 -21.51 21.93 -8.43
N ASP A 443 -20.32 22.36 -8.03
CA ASP A 443 -20.09 23.08 -6.76
C ASP A 443 -20.10 24.62 -6.92
N LEU A 444 -20.22 25.10 -8.16
CA LEU A 444 -20.31 26.52 -8.49
C LEU A 444 -21.76 27.02 -8.31
N SER A 445 -21.93 28.17 -7.65
CA SER A 445 -23.22 28.86 -7.58
C SER A 445 -23.79 29.09 -8.99
N ARG A 446 -25.12 29.16 -9.12
CA ARG A 446 -25.80 29.41 -10.41
C ARG A 446 -25.26 30.65 -11.13
N GLU A 447 -24.75 31.63 -10.38
CA GLU A 447 -24.10 32.84 -10.91
C GLU A 447 -22.68 32.58 -11.41
N GLU A 448 -21.89 31.79 -10.68
CA GLU A 448 -20.53 31.41 -11.05
C GLU A 448 -20.50 30.51 -12.29
N ARG A 449 -21.47 29.59 -12.40
CA ARG A 449 -21.64 28.74 -13.58
C ARG A 449 -21.97 29.56 -14.82
N LYS A 450 -22.89 30.53 -14.72
CA LYS A 450 -23.20 31.50 -15.78
C LYS A 450 -22.01 32.42 -16.12
N SER A 451 -21.15 32.71 -15.15
CA SER A 451 -19.93 33.51 -15.37
C SER A 451 -18.90 32.72 -16.17
N ARG A 452 -18.65 31.47 -15.78
CA ARG A 452 -17.70 30.57 -16.44
C ARG A 452 -18.12 30.21 -17.86
N GLU A 453 -19.41 29.93 -18.10
CA GLU A 453 -19.95 29.72 -19.45
C GLU A 453 -19.85 30.97 -20.34
N ARG A 454 -19.90 32.16 -19.75
CA ARG A 454 -19.67 33.41 -20.49
C ARG A 454 -18.20 33.54 -20.85
N LEU A 455 -17.30 33.27 -19.90
CA LEU A 455 -15.86 33.35 -20.08
C LEU A 455 -15.34 32.34 -21.13
N LEU A 456 -15.88 31.12 -21.15
CA LEU A 456 -15.57 30.11 -22.17
C LEU A 456 -16.07 30.52 -23.55
N ARG A 457 -17.29 31.06 -23.65
CA ARG A 457 -17.82 31.60 -24.91
C ARG A 457 -17.02 32.79 -25.42
N ASP A 458 -16.59 33.68 -24.51
CA ASP A 458 -15.77 34.83 -24.85
C ASP A 458 -14.38 34.39 -25.34
N LYS A 459 -13.74 33.41 -24.69
CA LYS A 459 -12.48 32.81 -25.16
C LYS A 459 -12.60 32.12 -26.52
N GLU A 460 -13.68 31.39 -26.76
CA GLU A 460 -13.91 30.73 -28.05
C GLU A 460 -14.14 31.76 -29.18
N LEU A 461 -14.84 32.85 -28.87
CA LEU A 461 -14.97 34.00 -29.76
C LEU A 461 -13.62 34.67 -30.03
N GLU A 462 -12.82 34.92 -28.99
CA GLU A 462 -11.45 35.47 -29.13
C GLU A 462 -10.58 34.61 -30.03
N ASN A 463 -10.61 33.29 -29.88
CA ASN A 463 -9.84 32.37 -30.72
C ASN A 463 -10.28 32.37 -32.19
N LYS A 464 -11.60 32.37 -32.45
CA LYS A 464 -12.15 32.47 -33.82
C LYS A 464 -11.78 33.81 -34.47
N VAL A 465 -11.80 34.87 -33.67
CA VAL A 465 -11.40 36.21 -34.08
C VAL A 465 -9.91 36.28 -34.40
N GLN A 466 -9.08 35.63 -33.59
CA GLN A 466 -7.64 35.59 -33.80
C GLN A 466 -7.28 34.81 -35.06
N GLN A 467 -7.96 33.68 -35.32
CA GLN A 467 -7.85 32.97 -36.59
C GLN A 467 -8.29 33.83 -37.79
N GLN A 468 -9.41 34.56 -37.69
CA GLN A 468 -9.84 35.46 -38.76
C GLN A 468 -8.87 36.64 -38.99
N LEU A 469 -8.25 37.15 -37.92
CA LEU A 469 -7.21 38.17 -38.02
C LEU A 469 -5.96 37.61 -38.71
N GLU A 470 -5.56 36.38 -38.38
CA GLU A 470 -4.44 35.67 -39.02
C GLU A 470 -4.73 35.38 -40.51
N GLU A 471 -5.97 35.05 -40.88
CA GLU A 471 -6.38 34.87 -42.28
C GLU A 471 -6.40 36.20 -43.07
N LEU A 472 -6.84 37.30 -42.44
CA LEU A 472 -7.01 38.59 -43.11
C LEU A 472 -5.72 39.41 -43.24
N PHE A 473 -4.79 39.25 -42.29
CA PHE A 473 -3.53 40.00 -42.26
C PHE A 473 -2.30 39.13 -42.57
N GLY A 474 -2.51 37.84 -42.84
CA GLY A 474 -1.45 36.84 -42.97
C GLY A 474 -0.86 36.49 -41.60
N SER A 475 -0.17 35.35 -41.52
CA SER A 475 0.54 34.96 -40.31
C SER A 475 1.46 36.10 -39.87
N SER A 476 1.33 36.50 -38.60
CA SER A 476 2.36 37.30 -37.95
C SER A 476 3.67 36.54 -38.15
N MET A 477 4.58 37.09 -38.97
CA MET A 477 5.93 36.58 -39.13
C MET A 477 6.48 36.31 -37.73
N THR A 478 6.64 35.03 -37.39
CA THR A 478 7.23 34.65 -36.12
C THR A 478 8.64 35.21 -36.08
N ASN A 479 9.06 35.72 -34.92
CA ASN A 479 10.33 36.42 -34.66
C ASN A 479 11.63 35.64 -35.02
N LYS A 480 11.54 34.51 -35.73
CA LYS A 480 12.68 33.71 -36.19
C LYS A 480 13.37 34.27 -37.44
N ASP A 481 12.72 35.11 -38.24
CA ASP A 481 13.31 35.62 -39.50
C ASP A 481 14.11 36.93 -39.34
N LEU A 482 14.32 37.42 -38.12
CA LEU A 482 15.07 38.64 -37.83
C LEU A 482 16.49 38.40 -37.28
N SER A 483 17.04 37.19 -37.40
CA SER A 483 18.45 36.92 -37.09
C SER A 483 19.34 37.05 -38.34
N GLY A 484 19.35 38.23 -38.94
CA GLY A 484 20.36 38.64 -39.92
C GLY A 484 21.41 39.49 -39.24
N HIS A 485 22.58 38.92 -38.96
CA HIS A 485 23.74 39.65 -38.44
C HIS A 485 24.10 40.79 -39.42
N VAL A 486 24.12 42.03 -38.95
CA VAL A 486 24.54 43.20 -39.76
C VAL A 486 26.07 43.28 -39.70
N ASP A 487 26.73 42.76 -40.73
CA ASP A 487 28.17 42.92 -40.93
C ASP A 487 28.49 44.38 -41.31
N ALA A 488 29.06 45.14 -40.37
CA ALA A 488 29.37 46.56 -40.53
C ALA A 488 30.60 46.87 -41.43
N ARG A 489 31.11 45.89 -42.21
CA ARG A 489 32.37 46.00 -42.98
C ARG A 489 32.25 45.82 -44.49
N ARG A 490 31.05 45.70 -45.06
CA ARG A 490 30.91 45.71 -46.52
C ARG A 490 30.86 47.15 -47.05
N GLU A 491 31.82 47.52 -47.88
CA GLU A 491 31.73 48.72 -48.71
C GLU A 491 30.55 48.55 -49.67
N ILE A 492 29.50 49.33 -49.46
CA ILE A 492 28.28 49.28 -50.27
C ILE A 492 28.57 50.01 -51.59
N SER A 493 28.48 49.31 -52.71
CA SER A 493 28.49 49.94 -54.05
C SER A 493 27.43 51.05 -54.12
N ALA A 494 27.75 52.16 -54.80
CA ALA A 494 26.83 53.28 -55.00
C ALA A 494 25.47 52.83 -55.58
N GLU A 495 25.46 51.77 -56.39
CA GLU A 495 24.24 51.18 -56.95
C GLU A 495 23.39 50.47 -55.90
N MET A 496 24.02 49.69 -55.01
CA MET A 496 23.33 49.02 -53.90
C MET A 496 22.78 50.02 -52.89
N TRP A 497 23.52 51.11 -52.63
CA TRP A 497 23.03 52.20 -51.78
C TRP A 497 21.84 52.91 -52.42
N ALA A 498 21.92 53.22 -53.72
CA ALA A 498 20.82 53.83 -54.46
C ALA A 498 19.57 52.93 -54.50
N GLU A 499 19.73 51.62 -54.64
CA GLU A 499 18.61 50.67 -54.60
C GLU A 499 17.99 50.57 -53.19
N ALA A 500 18.82 50.54 -52.15
CA ALA A 500 18.36 50.55 -50.75
C ALA A 500 17.57 51.83 -50.43
N VAL A 501 18.07 52.99 -50.84
CA VAL A 501 17.39 54.28 -50.70
C VAL A 501 16.09 54.31 -51.51
N ARG A 502 16.09 53.74 -52.73
CA ARG A 502 14.88 53.63 -53.56
C ARG A 502 13.81 52.77 -52.88
N LYS A 503 14.18 51.61 -52.32
CA LYS A 503 13.27 50.75 -51.55
C LYS A 503 12.74 51.44 -50.30
N ALA A 504 13.59 52.13 -49.55
CA ALA A 504 13.19 52.91 -48.38
C ALA A 504 12.20 54.03 -48.76
N ARG A 505 12.47 54.76 -49.85
CA ARG A 505 11.59 55.83 -50.36
C ARG A 505 10.23 55.30 -50.81
N ILE A 506 10.19 54.16 -51.51
CA ILE A 506 8.93 53.50 -51.90
C ILE A 506 8.15 53.08 -50.64
N LYS A 507 8.83 52.51 -49.64
CA LYS A 507 8.21 52.10 -48.38
C LYS A 507 7.60 53.29 -47.64
N THR A 508 8.31 54.41 -47.52
CA THR A 508 7.78 55.61 -46.85
C THR A 508 6.63 56.23 -47.62
N ILE A 509 6.70 56.29 -48.96
CA ILE A 509 5.59 56.80 -49.80
C ILE A 509 4.36 55.90 -49.72
N ARG A 510 4.57 54.58 -49.70
CA ARG A 510 3.48 53.60 -49.54
C ARG A 510 2.85 53.74 -48.15
N GLN A 511 3.66 53.87 -47.11
CA GLN A 511 3.19 54.10 -45.75
C GLN A 511 2.35 55.38 -45.67
N THR A 512 2.81 56.52 -46.19
CA THR A 512 2.03 57.76 -46.15
C THR A 512 0.70 57.63 -46.91
N LYS A 513 0.68 56.95 -48.06
CA LYS A 513 -0.56 56.69 -48.83
C LYS A 513 -1.52 55.73 -48.15
N GLU A 514 -1.01 54.68 -47.51
CA GLU A 514 -1.82 53.59 -46.94
C GLU A 514 -2.20 53.84 -45.48
N THR A 515 -1.56 54.76 -44.75
CA THR A 515 -1.83 55.00 -43.31
C THR A 515 -3.31 55.22 -42.99
N ILE A 516 -3.98 56.10 -43.74
CA ILE A 516 -5.40 56.44 -43.52
C ILE A 516 -6.33 55.26 -43.84
N PRO A 517 -6.28 54.64 -45.05
CA PRO A 517 -7.16 53.51 -45.36
C PRO A 517 -6.87 52.27 -44.51
N LEU A 518 -5.61 52.02 -44.16
CA LEU A 518 -5.23 50.88 -43.32
C LEU A 518 -5.68 51.10 -41.87
N ALA A 519 -5.54 52.31 -41.32
CA ALA A 519 -6.07 52.64 -39.99
C ALA A 519 -7.61 52.55 -39.93
N ALA A 520 -8.30 52.96 -41.00
CA ALA A 520 -9.75 52.79 -41.11
C ALA A 520 -10.14 51.31 -41.16
N LYS A 521 -9.43 50.49 -41.95
CA LYS A 521 -9.64 49.04 -42.03
C LYS A 521 -9.36 48.33 -40.70
N ILE A 522 -8.29 48.70 -39.99
CA ILE A 522 -7.98 48.15 -38.66
C ILE A 522 -9.06 48.55 -37.65
N ARG A 523 -9.54 49.80 -37.69
CA ARG A 523 -10.60 50.28 -36.79
C ARG A 523 -11.93 49.57 -37.03
N THR A 524 -12.31 49.32 -38.29
CA THR A 524 -13.55 48.61 -38.61
C THR A 524 -13.48 47.15 -38.22
N VAL A 525 -12.34 46.48 -38.46
CA VAL A 525 -12.10 45.12 -37.97
C VAL A 525 -12.21 45.11 -36.45
N LYS A 526 -11.48 45.95 -35.72
CA LYS A 526 -11.54 46.03 -34.25
C LYS A 526 -12.96 46.25 -33.72
N ARG A 527 -13.76 47.09 -34.38
CA ARG A 527 -15.17 47.31 -34.00
C ARG A 527 -16.08 46.11 -34.24
N ARG A 528 -15.79 45.24 -35.22
CA ARG A 528 -16.52 43.98 -35.39
C ARG A 528 -16.23 42.99 -34.25
N LEU A 529 -15.07 43.12 -33.59
CA LEU A 529 -14.67 42.27 -32.47
C LEU A 529 -15.26 42.74 -31.13
N GLU A 530 -15.54 44.04 -30.97
CA GLU A 530 -16.08 44.62 -29.74
C GLU A 530 -17.61 44.42 -29.62
N VAL A 531 -18.06 43.19 -29.32
CA VAL A 531 -19.50 42.84 -29.20
C VAL A 531 -20.18 43.47 -27.97
N LYS A 532 -19.42 43.88 -26.94
CA LYS A 532 -19.92 44.59 -25.75
C LYS A 532 -18.91 45.62 -25.24
N ARG A 533 -18.78 46.74 -25.94
CA ARG A 533 -17.90 47.81 -25.51
C ARG A 533 -18.36 48.39 -24.16
N ARG A 534 -17.47 48.47 -23.18
CA ARG A 534 -17.75 49.12 -21.90
C ARG A 534 -18.15 50.57 -22.13
N ASN A 535 -19.13 51.05 -21.35
CA ASN A 535 -19.51 52.46 -21.37
C ASN A 535 -18.89 53.17 -20.15
N PRO A 536 -17.68 53.75 -20.29
CA PRO A 536 -16.95 54.32 -19.16
C PRO A 536 -17.71 55.47 -18.50
N LYS A 537 -18.58 56.19 -19.23
CA LYS A 537 -19.44 57.24 -18.63
C LYS A 537 -20.46 56.67 -17.65
N ILE A 538 -21.02 55.48 -17.93
CA ILE A 538 -21.99 54.82 -17.05
C ILE A 538 -21.27 54.23 -15.83
N GLU A 539 -20.09 53.62 -16.01
CA GLU A 539 -19.27 53.10 -14.91
C GLU A 539 -18.85 54.20 -13.94
N MET A 540 -18.39 55.35 -14.46
CA MET A 540 -18.06 56.53 -13.63
C MET A 540 -19.29 57.07 -12.89
N ARG A 541 -20.50 57.03 -13.51
CA ARG A 541 -21.74 57.47 -12.87
C ARG A 541 -22.16 56.56 -11.73
N LEU A 542 -22.06 55.23 -11.91
CA LEU A 542 -22.35 54.24 -10.87
C LEU A 542 -21.37 54.34 -9.69
N ASN A 543 -20.09 54.57 -9.98
CA ASN A 543 -19.08 54.76 -8.93
C ASN A 543 -19.31 56.05 -8.12
N ARG A 544 -19.86 57.10 -8.75
CA ARG A 544 -20.27 58.34 -8.05
C ARG A 544 -21.48 58.14 -7.12
N GLN A 545 -22.39 57.22 -7.42
CA GLN A 545 -23.62 56.99 -6.64
C GLN A 545 -23.39 56.31 -5.27
N ARG A 546 -22.19 55.78 -4.99
CA ARG A 546 -21.82 55.23 -3.68
C ARG A 546 -20.94 56.17 -2.85
N ALA A 547 -20.52 57.29 -3.42
CA ALA A 547 -19.65 58.28 -2.77
C ALA A 547 -20.41 59.53 -2.26
N MET A 548 -21.74 59.56 -2.47
CA MET A 548 -22.71 60.35 -1.71
C MET A 548 -23.55 59.37 -0.90
#